data_AF-A0A955WYV5-F1
#
_entry.id   AF-A0A955WYV5-F1
#
_cell.length_a   1.000
_cell.length_b   1.000
_cell.length_c   1.000
_cell.angle_alpha   90.00
_cell.angle_beta   90.00
_cell.angle_gamma   90.00
#
_symmetry.space_group_name_H-M   'P 1'
#
loop_
_entity.id
_entity.type
_entity.pdbx_description
1 polymer ?
#
loop_
_entity_poly.entity_id
_entity_poly.type
_entity_poly.pdbx_seq_one_letter_code
_entity_poly.pdbx_strand_id
1 'polypeptide(L)' 'MCGLVAVFERDGRPVPPPVLRAMTGALAHRGPDGEGYWHGPGVGLGHRRLAVIDPADGAQPMAAGDLRVVFNGEI' A
#
# COMPACT_ATOMS: atom_id res chain seq x y z
N MET A 1 10.39 8.00 5.93
CA MET A 1 9.17 7.44 6.56
C MET A 1 8.26 7.00 5.42
N CYS A 2 7.80 5.73 5.38
CA CYS A 2 6.97 5.15 4.32
C CYS A 2 5.72 5.98 3.92
N GLY A 3 5.17 5.72 2.74
CA GLY A 3 3.88 6.25 2.28
C GLY A 3 2.80 5.15 2.23
N LEU A 4 1.54 5.53 2.45
CA LEU A 4 0.41 4.62 2.33
C LEU A 4 -0.75 5.29 1.60
N VAL A 5 -1.51 4.49 0.86
CA VAL A 5 -2.74 4.88 0.19
C VAL A 5 -3.79 3.81 0.45
N ALA A 6 -5.01 4.23 0.77
CA ALA A 6 -6.17 3.36 0.82
C ALA A 6 -7.34 4.04 0.09
N VAL A 7 -7.98 3.31 -0.81
CA VAL A 7 -9.20 3.75 -1.52
C VAL A 7 -10.30 2.77 -1.18
N PHE A 8 -11.45 3.30 -0.77
CA PHE A 8 -12.66 2.54 -0.49
C PHE A 8 -13.82 3.10 -1.31
N GLU A 9 -14.34 2.27 -2.21
CA GLU A 9 -15.47 2.56 -3.06
C GLU A 9 -16.76 2.06 -2.40
N ARG A 10 -17.61 3.00 -1.99
CA ARG A 10 -18.81 2.71 -1.18
C ARG A 10 -19.85 1.86 -1.90
N ASP A 11 -19.90 1.94 -3.22
CA ASP A 11 -20.79 1.17 -4.08
C ASP A 11 -20.21 -0.21 -4.46
N GLY A 12 -19.03 -0.55 -3.92
CA GLY A 12 -18.35 -1.80 -4.18
C GLY A 12 -17.68 -1.89 -5.55
N ARG A 13 -17.67 -0.81 -6.34
CA ARG A 13 -17.00 -0.84 -7.65
C ARG A 13 -15.49 -1.06 -7.47
N PRO A 14 -14.82 -1.79 -8.36
CA PRO A 14 -13.39 -2.00 -8.25
C PRO A 14 -12.62 -0.68 -8.29
N VAL A 15 -11.62 -0.53 -7.42
CA VAL A 15 -10.66 0.58 -7.51
C VAL A 15 -9.81 0.40 -8.77
N PRO A 16 -9.76 1.39 -9.69
CA PRO A 16 -8.96 1.25 -10.90
C PRO A 16 -7.46 1.17 -10.55
N PRO A 17 -6.74 0.13 -11.01
CA PRO A 17 -5.29 0.01 -10.73
C PRO A 17 -4.45 1.22 -11.16
N PRO A 18 -4.74 1.92 -12.28
CA PRO A 18 -4.01 3.15 -12.63
C PRO A 18 -4.17 4.28 -11.61
N VAL A 19 -5.35 4.42 -11.00
CA VAL A 19 -5.63 5.46 -10.00
C VAL A 19 -4.83 5.14 -8.73
N LEU A 20 -4.89 3.90 -8.25
CA LEU A 20 -4.15 3.48 -7.07
C LEU A 20 -2.63 3.65 -7.26
N ARG A 21 -2.11 3.27 -8.44
CA ARG A 21 -0.69 3.48 -8.80
C ARG A 21 -0.31 4.97 -8.84
N ALA A 22 -1.14 5.82 -9.43
CA ALA A 22 -0.86 7.26 -9.49
C ALA A 22 -0.80 7.88 -8.08
N MET A 23 -1.78 7.56 -7.23
CA MET A 23 -1.82 8.04 -5.84
C MET A 23 -0.62 7.53 -5.02
N THR A 24 -0.24 6.27 -5.21
CA THR A 24 0.91 5.67 -4.52
C THR A 24 2.23 6.27 -5.02
N GLY A 25 2.34 6.52 -6.33
CA GLY A 25 3.49 7.15 -6.96
C GLY A 25 3.73 8.59 -6.50
N ALA A 26 2.66 9.35 -6.20
CA ALA A 26 2.78 10.70 -5.62
C ALA A 26 3.50 10.68 -4.24
N LEU A 27 3.52 9.54 -3.56
CA LEU A 27 4.22 9.34 -2.28
C LEU A 27 5.62 8.71 -2.45
N ALA A 28 6.16 8.61 -3.66
CA ALA A 28 7.45 7.94 -3.90
C ALA A 28 8.61 8.52 -3.07
N HIS A 29 8.62 9.84 -2.83
CA HIS A 29 9.61 10.52 -2.01
C HIS A 29 9.63 10.06 -0.54
N ARG A 30 8.55 9.46 -0.03
CA ARG A 30 8.43 8.93 1.33
C ARG A 30 9.05 7.53 1.46
N GLY A 31 9.01 6.76 0.38
CA GLY A 31 9.49 5.38 0.34
C GLY A 31 10.10 5.05 -1.02
N PRO A 32 11.39 5.39 -1.24
CA PRO A 32 12.08 5.16 -2.50
C PRO A 32 12.47 3.70 -2.74
N ASP A 33 12.54 2.88 -1.69
CA ASP A 33 13.15 1.54 -1.74
C ASP A 33 12.21 0.46 -2.29
N GLY A 34 10.90 0.71 -2.28
CA GLY A 34 9.94 -0.23 -2.84
C GLY A 34 8.52 0.29 -2.88
N GLU A 35 7.68 -0.45 -3.57
CA GLU A 35 6.24 -0.23 -3.64
C GLU A 35 5.48 -1.55 -3.64
N GLY A 36 4.21 -1.48 -3.25
CA GLY A 36 3.32 -2.63 -3.29
C GLY A 36 1.87 -2.22 -3.35
N TYR A 37 1.05 -3.14 -3.85
CA TYR A 37 -0.34 -2.90 -4.17
C TYR A 37 -1.18 -4.13 -3.82
N TRP A 38 -2.40 -3.90 -3.32
CA TRP A 38 -3.41 -4.94 -3.17
C TRP A 38 -4.77 -4.40 -3.60
N HIS A 39 -5.58 -5.26 -4.22
CA HIS A 39 -6.95 -4.95 -4.62
C HIS A 39 -7.89 -6.02 -4.07
N GLY A 40 -9.04 -5.58 -3.56
CA GLY A 40 -10.15 -6.42 -3.18
C GLY A 40 -11.49 -5.78 -3.61
N PRO A 41 -12.62 -6.41 -3.26
CA PRO A 41 -13.94 -5.87 -3.58
C PRO A 41 -14.11 -4.45 -2.98
N GLY A 42 -14.24 -3.44 -3.85
CA GLY A 42 -14.37 -2.04 -3.44
C GLY A 42 -13.15 -1.42 -2.74
N VAL A 43 -12.00 -2.11 -2.64
CA VAL A 43 -10.84 -1.64 -1.87
C VAL A 43 -9.56 -1.72 -2.68
N GLY A 44 -8.73 -0.68 -2.60
CA GLY A 44 -7.36 -0.67 -3.10
C GLY A 44 -6.41 -0.19 -2.01
N LEU A 45 -5.33 -0.91 -1.76
CA LEU A 45 -4.26 -0.55 -0.81
C LEU A 45 -2.94 -0.37 -1.57
N GLY A 46 -2.24 0.72 -1.31
CA GLY A 46 -0.93 1.03 -1.88
C GLY A 46 0.06 1.39 -0.79
N HIS A 47 1.33 1.03 -0.98
CA HIS A 47 2.39 1.33 -0.02
C HIS A 47 3.67 1.76 -0.76
N ARG A 48 4.40 2.71 -0.16
CA ARG A 48 5.75 3.13 -0.55
C ARG A 48 6.68 2.87 0.62
N ARG A 49 7.68 2.02 0.41
CA ARG A 49 8.57 1.54 1.46
C ARG A 49 9.84 2.36 1.54
N LEU A 50 10.19 2.81 2.75
CA LEU A 50 11.56 3.16 3.12
C LEU A 50 12.06 2.01 4.00
N ALA A 51 13.03 1.26 3.51
CA ALA A 51 13.59 0.08 4.15
C ALA A 51 14.58 0.50 5.25
N VAL A 52 14.08 0.66 6.47
CA VAL A 52 14.91 0.96 7.65
C VAL A 52 15.19 -0.30 8.48
N ILE A 53 14.16 -1.13 8.69
CA ILE A 53 14.23 -2.41 9.42
C ILE A 53 13.80 -3.53 8.47
N ASP A 54 14.50 -4.67 8.56
CA ASP A 54 14.29 -5.90 7.78
C ASP A 54 14.15 -5.65 6.25
N PRO A 55 15.25 -5.31 5.56
CA PRO A 55 15.19 -4.96 4.15
C PRO A 55 14.65 -6.08 3.24
N ALA A 56 14.74 -7.34 3.65
CA ALA A 56 14.39 -8.50 2.83
C ALA A 56 12.90 -8.85 2.87
N ASP A 57 12.25 -8.86 4.05
CA ASP A 57 10.90 -9.41 4.21
C ASP A 57 9.81 -8.39 4.65
N GLY A 58 10.09 -7.08 4.54
CA GLY A 58 9.16 -6.00 4.91
C GLY A 58 8.20 -5.50 3.82
N ALA A 59 7.86 -6.31 2.81
CA ALA A 59 6.96 -5.89 1.73
C ALA A 59 5.53 -5.69 2.22
N GLN A 60 4.87 -4.61 1.78
CA GLN A 60 3.49 -4.29 2.12
C GLN A 60 2.70 -3.97 0.84
N PRO A 61 1.38 -4.24 0.78
CA PRO A 61 0.49 -4.66 1.88
C PRO A 61 0.78 -6.05 2.46
N MET A 62 0.79 -6.17 3.80
CA MET A 62 0.95 -7.45 4.50
C MET A 62 -0.35 -8.26 4.46
N ALA A 63 -0.22 -9.58 4.48
CA ALA A 63 -1.35 -10.51 4.49
C ALA A 63 -1.31 -11.42 5.74
N ALA A 64 -2.45 -11.57 6.41
CA ALA A 64 -2.65 -12.53 7.49
C ALA A 64 -4.06 -13.13 7.38
N GLY A 65 -4.17 -14.32 6.77
CA GLY A 65 -5.47 -14.86 6.35
C GLY A 65 -6.18 -13.92 5.38
N ASP A 66 -7.42 -13.53 5.71
CA ASP A 66 -8.21 -12.55 4.93
C ASP A 66 -7.86 -11.09 5.25
N LEU A 67 -7.04 -10.84 6.27
CA LEU A 67 -6.62 -9.49 6.63
C LEU A 67 -5.57 -8.97 5.66
N ARG A 68 -5.69 -7.69 5.32
CA ARG A 68 -4.72 -6.93 4.52
C ARG A 68 -4.38 -5.64 5.26
N VAL A 69 -3.09 -5.40 5.46
CA VAL A 69 -2.61 -4.29 6.29
C VAL A 69 -1.58 -3.48 5.52
N VAL A 70 -1.73 -2.16 5.57
CA VAL A 70 -0.68 -1.18 5.25
C VAL A 70 -0.39 -0.38 6.49
N PHE A 71 0.87 -0.11 6.76
CA PHE A 71 1.32 0.51 7.99
C PHE A 71 2.48 1.48 7.71
N ASN A 72 2.42 2.64 8.35
CA ASN A 72 3.52 3.60 8.37
C ASN A 72 3.81 4.01 9.81
N GLY A 73 4.94 3.56 10.34
CA GLY A 73 5.37 3.85 11.70
C GLY A 73 6.37 2.79 12.18
N GLU A 74 6.51 2.67 13.49
CA GLU A 74 7.29 1.65 14.19
C GLU A 74 6.43 1.19 15.39
N ILE A 75 6.38 -0.13 15.63
CA ILE A 75 5.67 -0.77 16.74
C ILE A 75 6.66 -1.64 17.49
#